data_AF-A0A535N4U3-F1
#
_entry.id   AF-A0A535N4U3-F1
#
_cell.length_a   1.000
_cell.length_b   1.000
_cell.length_c   1.000
_cell.angle_alpha   90.00
_cell.angle_beta   90.00
_cell.angle_gamma   90.00
#
_symmetry.space_group_name_H-M   'P 1'
#
loop_
_entity.id
_entity.type
_entity.pdbx_description
1 polymer ?
#
loop_
_entity_poly.entity_id
_entity_poly.type
_entity_poly.pdbx_seq_one_letter_code
_entity_poly.pdbx_strand_id
1 'polypeptide(L)'
;PFAPGNAFPADEVAQEKLAFDKAFIGSCTNGGYDDLLEAALVIRAGRERGFEKAPRTFVIFPGSGGVKRDIEHPEPRLNGESIADVLRSVGAEIRASWCGPCFGQGPDALKKGEIAITSFNRNWQNRMGVGGLGYLASPAVVASSALLGYMAGPAALGIEWNPERFDVSV
;
A
#
# COMPACT_ATOMS: atom_id res chain seq x y z
N PRO A 1 1.64 -1.85 -17.64
CA PRO A 1 1.93 -0.86 -16.56
C PRO A 1 1.92 0.64 -16.95
N PHE A 2 1.79 1.08 -18.22
CA PHE A 2 1.93 2.52 -18.56
C PHE A 2 0.63 3.30 -18.78
N ALA A 3 -0.52 2.67 -18.54
CA ALA A 3 -1.83 3.26 -18.74
C ALA A 3 -2.72 2.95 -17.52
N PRO A 4 -3.27 3.97 -16.82
CA PRO A 4 -4.14 3.74 -15.67
C PRO A 4 -5.40 2.93 -16.00
N GLY A 5 -5.91 3.04 -17.23
CA GLY A 5 -7.07 2.29 -17.70
C GLY A 5 -6.78 0.84 -18.12
N ASN A 6 -5.52 0.40 -18.13
CA ASN A 6 -5.15 -0.99 -18.45
C ASN A 6 -5.25 -1.84 -17.17
N ALA A 7 -6.49 -2.14 -16.77
CA ALA A 7 -6.84 -2.77 -15.50
C ALA A 7 -7.09 -4.28 -15.66
N PHE A 8 -6.70 -5.03 -14.64
CA PHE A 8 -6.89 -6.49 -14.53
C PHE A 8 -7.39 -6.84 -13.13
N PRO A 9 -8.20 -7.89 -12.97
CA PRO A 9 -8.59 -8.38 -11.65
C PRO A 9 -7.36 -8.82 -10.84
N ALA A 10 -7.33 -8.46 -9.55
CA ALA A 10 -6.19 -8.76 -8.68
C ALA A 10 -5.95 -10.27 -8.52
N ASP A 11 -7.00 -11.08 -8.54
CA ASP A 11 -6.92 -12.54 -8.42
C ASP A 11 -6.32 -13.20 -9.67
N GLU A 12 -6.53 -12.61 -10.85
CA GLU A 12 -5.87 -13.06 -12.09
C GLU A 12 -4.38 -12.72 -12.05
N VAL A 13 -4.04 -11.48 -11.69
CA VAL A 13 -2.64 -11.02 -11.55
C VAL A 13 -1.88 -11.85 -10.51
N ALA A 14 -2.54 -12.28 -9.44
CA ALA A 14 -1.92 -13.11 -8.40
C ALA A 14 -1.40 -14.45 -8.93
N GLN A 15 -1.99 -14.99 -10.00
CA GLN A 15 -1.55 -16.26 -10.62
C GLN A 15 -0.17 -16.11 -11.29
N GLU A 16 0.15 -14.90 -11.77
CA GLU A 16 1.43 -14.60 -12.42
C GLU A 16 2.58 -14.42 -11.40
N LYS A 17 2.26 -14.22 -10.11
CA LYS A 17 3.23 -13.96 -9.03
C LYS A 17 4.25 -12.88 -9.38
N LEU A 18 3.78 -11.79 -9.98
CA LEU A 18 4.63 -10.68 -10.39
C LEU A 18 5.38 -10.09 -9.18
N ALA A 19 6.70 -10.10 -9.25
CA ALA A 19 7.56 -9.53 -8.22
C ALA A 19 7.58 -7.99 -8.31
N PHE A 20 7.88 -7.36 -7.17
CA PHE A 20 8.13 -5.93 -7.07
C PHE A 20 9.28 -5.65 -6.10
N ASP A 21 9.87 -4.47 -6.21
CA ASP A 21 10.95 -4.02 -5.33
C ASP A 21 10.42 -3.16 -4.17
N LYS A 22 9.40 -2.33 -4.44
CA LYS A 22 8.82 -1.41 -3.47
C LYS A 22 7.29 -1.47 -3.44
N ALA A 23 6.69 -1.36 -2.26
CA ALA A 23 5.27 -1.17 -2.06
C ALA A 23 5.03 0.24 -1.49
N PHE A 24 4.11 1.00 -2.09
CA PHE A 24 3.81 2.36 -1.65
C PHE A 24 2.32 2.58 -1.41
N ILE A 25 1.93 2.99 -0.21
CA ILE A 25 0.56 3.40 0.10
C ILE A 25 0.54 4.90 0.40
N GLY A 26 -0.39 5.64 -0.18
CA GLY A 26 -0.64 7.03 0.22
C GLY A 26 -0.70 8.05 -0.91
N SER A 27 0.02 9.16 -0.71
CA SER A 27 -0.03 10.37 -1.54
C SER A 27 -1.35 11.13 -1.37
N CYS A 28 -1.63 12.07 -2.27
CA CYS A 28 -2.84 12.89 -2.22
C CYS A 28 -4.14 12.13 -2.57
N THR A 29 -4.05 10.91 -3.14
CA THR A 29 -5.23 10.19 -3.64
C THR A 29 -5.70 9.09 -2.68
N ASN A 30 -4.77 8.35 -2.06
CA ASN A 30 -5.10 7.22 -1.20
C ASN A 30 -4.26 7.20 0.08
N GLY A 31 -4.10 8.39 0.66
CA GLY A 31 -3.37 8.62 1.92
C GLY A 31 -4.25 9.24 3.00
N GLY A 32 -5.58 9.19 2.87
CA GLY A 32 -6.51 9.57 3.92
C GLY A 32 -6.44 8.65 5.13
N TYR A 33 -7.12 9.01 6.22
CA TYR A 33 -7.18 8.17 7.41
C TYR A 33 -7.79 6.80 7.09
N ASP A 34 -8.91 6.77 6.36
CA ASP A 34 -9.60 5.52 6.03
C ASP A 34 -8.83 4.65 5.03
N ASP A 35 -8.10 5.24 4.08
CA ASP A 35 -7.20 4.49 3.19
C ASP A 35 -6.09 3.76 3.99
N LEU A 36 -5.51 4.46 4.98
CA LEU A 36 -4.45 3.90 5.81
C LEU A 36 -4.99 2.90 6.82
N LEU A 37 -6.20 3.11 7.30
CA LEU A 37 -6.92 2.14 8.12
C LEU A 37 -7.23 0.87 7.33
N GLU A 38 -7.67 0.99 6.08
CA GLU A 38 -7.91 -0.13 5.18
C GLU A 38 -6.66 -1.02 5.10
N ALA A 39 -5.51 -0.40 4.83
CA ALA A 39 -4.22 -1.07 4.79
C ALA A 39 -3.86 -1.74 6.13
N ALA A 40 -4.08 -1.04 7.26
CA ALA A 40 -3.78 -1.57 8.59
C ALA A 40 -4.66 -2.77 8.95
N LEU A 41 -5.95 -2.75 8.59
CA LEU A 41 -6.87 -3.88 8.82
C LEU A 41 -6.43 -5.13 8.05
N VAL A 42 -6.04 -4.96 6.78
CA VAL A 42 -5.44 -6.06 6.00
C VAL A 42 -4.18 -6.58 6.66
N ILE A 43 -3.30 -5.69 7.14
CA ILE A 43 -2.05 -6.10 7.79
C ILE A 43 -2.31 -6.85 9.09
N ARG A 44 -3.24 -6.38 9.93
CA ARG A 44 -3.62 -7.09 11.16
C ARG A 44 -4.13 -8.48 10.85
N ALA A 45 -5.07 -8.61 9.91
CA ALA A 45 -5.60 -9.90 9.49
C ALA A 45 -4.51 -10.80 8.88
N GLY A 46 -3.57 -10.24 8.13
CA GLY A 46 -2.40 -10.96 7.61
C GLY A 46 -1.47 -11.45 8.71
N ARG A 47 -1.22 -10.64 9.75
CA ARG A 47 -0.42 -11.04 10.93
C ARG A 47 -1.06 -12.22 11.65
N GLU A 48 -2.39 -12.24 11.81
CA GLU A 48 -3.12 -13.39 12.38
C GLU A 48 -2.97 -14.68 11.56
N ARG A 49 -2.62 -14.55 10.26
CA ARG A 49 -2.29 -15.67 9.36
C ARG A 49 -0.80 -16.02 9.32
N GLY A 50 0.04 -15.35 10.11
CA GLY A 50 1.49 -15.60 10.20
C GLY A 50 2.36 -14.74 9.28
N PHE A 51 1.79 -13.73 8.61
CA PHE A 51 2.56 -12.77 7.80
C PHE A 51 3.03 -11.60 8.65
N GLU A 52 4.16 -11.77 9.33
CA GLU A 52 4.63 -10.82 10.36
C GLU A 52 5.52 -9.69 9.81
N LYS A 53 6.02 -9.80 8.57
CA LYS A 53 6.97 -8.83 8.01
C LYS A 53 6.87 -8.74 6.50
N ALA A 54 6.99 -7.51 5.97
CA ALA A 54 7.14 -7.29 4.54
C ALA A 54 8.54 -7.74 4.06
N PRO A 55 8.65 -8.59 3.01
CA PRO A 55 9.94 -9.04 2.50
C PRO A 55 10.61 -8.01 1.57
N ARG A 56 9.90 -6.94 1.21
CA ARG A 56 10.34 -5.86 0.30
C ARG A 56 10.17 -4.50 0.98
N THR A 57 10.76 -3.45 0.41
CA THR A 57 10.60 -2.08 0.93
C THR A 57 9.13 -1.68 0.91
N PHE A 58 8.60 -1.26 2.06
CA PHE A 58 7.20 -0.86 2.20
C PHE A 58 7.13 0.53 2.86
N VAL A 59 6.57 1.50 2.15
CA VAL A 59 6.59 2.91 2.56
C VAL A 59 5.19 3.52 2.51
N ILE A 60 4.86 4.30 3.54
CA ILE A 60 3.56 4.94 3.73
C ILE A 60 3.72 6.46 3.63
N PHE A 61 2.85 7.09 2.85
CA PHE A 61 2.83 8.53 2.60
C PHE A 61 1.49 9.13 3.04
N PRO A 62 1.32 9.57 4.29
CA PRO A 62 0.09 10.18 4.76
C PRO A 62 -0.29 11.41 3.92
N GLY A 63 -1.56 11.52 3.53
CA GLY A 63 -2.05 12.54 2.59
C GLY A 63 -1.98 13.97 3.14
N SER A 64 -1.97 14.12 4.46
CA SER A 64 -1.77 15.41 5.12
C SER A 64 -1.05 15.25 6.46
N GLY A 65 -0.46 16.35 6.96
CA GLY A 65 0.16 16.37 8.28
C GLY A 65 -0.84 16.14 9.43
N GLY A 66 -2.12 16.41 9.19
CA GLY A 66 -3.22 16.04 10.10
C GLY A 66 -3.36 14.53 10.17
N VAL A 67 -3.58 13.89 9.01
CA VAL A 67 -3.68 12.42 8.92
C VAL A 67 -2.45 11.75 9.52
N LYS A 68 -1.24 12.26 9.27
CA LYS A 68 -0.01 11.72 9.88
C LYS A 68 -0.06 11.71 11.42
N ARG A 69 -0.66 12.72 12.06
CA ARG A 69 -0.83 12.73 13.52
C ARG A 69 -1.97 11.82 13.93
N ASP A 70 -3.07 11.84 13.19
CA ASP A 70 -4.30 11.11 13.54
C ASP A 70 -4.06 9.60 13.55
N ILE A 71 -3.27 9.06 12.62
CA ILE A 71 -2.93 7.63 12.56
C ILE A 71 -2.08 7.12 13.74
N GLU A 72 -1.53 8.01 14.56
CA GLU A 72 -0.77 7.65 15.77
C GLU A 72 -1.69 7.48 16.99
N HIS A 73 -2.98 7.82 16.86
CA HIS A 73 -3.96 7.63 17.94
C HIS A 73 -4.52 6.20 17.97
N PRO A 74 -4.92 5.69 19.16
CA PRO A 74 -5.55 4.38 19.29
C PRO A 74 -6.80 4.27 18.42
N GLU A 75 -6.92 3.19 17.66
CA GLU A 75 -8.06 2.91 16.79
C GLU A 75 -8.84 1.69 17.32
N PRO A 76 -10.10 1.87 17.77
CA PRO A 76 -10.92 0.77 18.30
C PRO A 76 -11.07 -0.40 17.32
N ARG A 77 -11.14 -0.13 16.01
CA ARG A 77 -11.22 -1.18 14.96
C ARG A 77 -9.95 -2.03 14.88
N LEU A 78 -8.83 -1.55 15.43
CA LEU A 78 -7.54 -2.22 15.55
C LEU A 78 -7.27 -2.72 16.99
N ASN A 79 -8.31 -2.99 17.79
CA ASN A 79 -8.18 -3.44 19.18
C ASN A 79 -7.38 -2.48 20.08
N GLY A 80 -7.37 -1.19 19.74
CA GLY A 80 -6.64 -0.15 20.47
C GLY A 80 -5.20 0.07 20.01
N GLU A 81 -4.66 -0.72 19.08
CA GLU A 81 -3.44 -0.33 18.35
C GLU A 81 -3.71 0.91 17.49
N SER A 82 -2.69 1.74 17.28
CA SER A 82 -2.78 2.82 16.28
C SER A 82 -2.58 2.26 14.86
N ILE A 83 -3.11 2.96 13.85
CA ILE A 83 -2.86 2.61 12.43
C ILE A 83 -1.35 2.59 12.16
N ALA A 84 -0.62 3.57 12.68
CA ALA A 84 0.81 3.69 12.51
C ALA A 84 1.58 2.51 13.12
N ASP A 85 1.19 2.03 14.31
CA ASP A 85 1.84 0.90 14.96
C ASP A 85 1.61 -0.41 14.19
N VAL A 86 0.39 -0.63 13.70
CA VAL A 86 0.09 -1.80 12.87
C VAL A 86 0.93 -1.79 11.58
N LEU A 87 1.05 -0.64 10.91
CA LEU A 87 1.89 -0.51 9.72
C LEU A 87 3.37 -0.76 10.05
N ARG A 88 3.90 -0.14 11.11
CA ARG A 88 5.30 -0.31 11.54
C ARG A 88 5.61 -1.73 11.98
N SER A 89 4.64 -2.46 12.52
CA SER A 89 4.83 -3.82 13.02
C SER A 89 5.35 -4.79 11.95
N VAL A 90 5.04 -4.54 10.67
CA VAL A 90 5.51 -5.34 9.53
C VAL A 90 6.71 -4.74 8.81
N GLY A 91 7.32 -3.70 9.39
CA GLY A 91 8.48 -3.00 8.85
C GLY A 91 8.16 -1.87 7.88
N ALA A 92 6.91 -1.39 7.84
CA ALA A 92 6.57 -0.25 7.01
C ALA A 92 7.20 1.05 7.54
N GLU A 93 7.76 1.86 6.65
CA GLU A 93 8.31 3.16 7.01
C GLU A 93 7.30 4.28 6.69
N ILE A 94 6.96 5.09 7.69
CA ILE A 94 6.00 6.20 7.52
C ILE A 94 6.76 7.50 7.28
N ARG A 95 6.55 8.13 6.11
CA ARG A 95 7.20 9.38 5.72
C ARG A 95 6.44 10.61 6.22
N ALA A 96 7.04 11.78 6.01
CA ALA A 96 6.32 13.05 6.09
C ALA A 96 5.29 13.16 4.96
N SER A 97 4.23 13.95 5.17
CA SER A 97 3.17 14.13 4.18
C SER A 97 3.67 14.88 2.96
N TRP A 98 3.94 14.12 1.90
CA TRP A 98 4.51 14.61 0.65
C TRP A 98 4.24 13.60 -0.47
N CYS A 99 4.08 14.09 -1.71
CA CYS A 99 3.82 13.24 -2.87
C CYS A 99 5.03 12.43 -3.36
N GLY A 100 6.27 12.88 -3.09
CA GLY A 100 7.54 12.24 -3.45
C GLY A 100 7.53 11.32 -4.68
N PRO A 101 7.61 10.00 -4.50
CA PRO A 101 7.73 9.04 -5.60
C PRO A 101 6.52 9.02 -6.54
N CYS A 102 5.33 9.51 -6.16
CA CYS A 102 4.16 9.61 -7.04
C CYS A 102 4.41 10.47 -8.30
N PHE A 103 5.36 11.39 -8.23
CA PHE A 103 5.83 12.19 -9.37
C PHE A 103 7.34 12.07 -9.59
N GLY A 104 7.95 11.00 -9.06
CA GLY A 104 9.34 10.62 -9.33
C GLY A 104 10.39 11.46 -8.64
N GLN A 105 10.05 12.13 -7.52
CA GLN A 105 11.01 12.90 -6.74
C GLN A 105 11.31 12.26 -5.39
N GLY A 106 12.48 12.61 -4.86
CA GLY A 106 12.89 12.21 -3.52
C GLY A 106 13.66 10.91 -3.43
N PRO A 107 14.06 10.54 -2.20
CA PRO A 107 14.88 9.36 -1.95
C PRO A 107 14.15 8.05 -2.28
N ASP A 108 12.82 8.05 -2.20
CA ASP A 108 12.00 6.86 -2.46
C ASP A 108 11.63 6.70 -3.95
N ALA A 109 11.99 7.65 -4.83
CA ALA A 109 11.73 7.55 -6.27
C ALA A 109 12.29 6.26 -6.88
N LEU A 110 11.64 5.77 -7.93
CA LEU A 110 12.06 4.56 -8.62
C LEU A 110 13.31 4.81 -9.45
N LYS A 111 14.24 3.87 -9.36
CA LYS A 111 15.41 3.78 -10.22
C LYS A 111 15.08 2.96 -11.47
N LYS A 112 15.94 3.05 -12.48
CA LYS A 112 15.80 2.27 -13.71
C LYS A 112 15.70 0.77 -13.39
N GLY A 113 14.62 0.15 -13.83
CA GLY A 113 14.35 -1.27 -13.63
C GLY A 113 13.62 -1.61 -12.33
N GLU A 114 13.50 -0.66 -11.38
CA GLU A 114 12.72 -0.91 -10.17
C GLU A 114 11.23 -0.93 -10.47
N ILE A 115 10.54 -1.86 -9.82
CA ILE A 115 9.10 -2.07 -9.92
C ILE A 115 8.46 -1.71 -8.58
N ALA A 116 7.40 -0.91 -8.63
CA ALA A 116 6.53 -0.69 -7.49
C ALA A 116 5.10 -1.14 -7.74
N ILE A 117 4.49 -1.70 -6.70
CA ILE A 117 3.03 -1.75 -6.54
C ILE A 117 2.61 -0.61 -5.61
N THR A 118 1.56 0.12 -5.97
CA THR A 118 1.24 1.37 -5.28
C THR A 118 -0.22 1.79 -5.35
N SER A 119 -0.70 2.45 -4.29
CA SER A 119 -2.01 3.11 -4.25
C SER A 119 -2.00 4.55 -4.77
N PHE A 120 -0.98 4.94 -5.53
CA PHE A 120 -1.04 6.21 -6.26
C PHE A 120 -2.03 6.12 -7.44
N ASN A 121 -2.23 7.22 -8.16
CA ASN A 121 -3.27 7.31 -9.18
C ASN A 121 -2.77 7.34 -10.63
N ARG A 122 -1.45 7.39 -10.86
CA ARG A 122 -0.85 7.56 -12.20
C ARG A 122 0.41 6.75 -12.35
N ASN A 123 0.52 5.99 -13.45
CA ASN A 123 1.64 5.10 -13.75
C ASN A 123 2.21 5.26 -15.16
N TRP A 124 2.10 6.45 -15.76
CA TRP A 124 2.72 6.71 -17.08
C TRP A 124 4.23 6.41 -17.05
N GLN A 125 4.82 6.19 -18.22
CA GLN A 125 6.25 5.97 -18.33
C GLN A 125 7.04 7.10 -17.65
N ASN A 126 8.05 6.73 -16.86
CA ASN A 126 8.90 7.63 -16.07
C ASN A 126 8.17 8.45 -14.99
N ARG A 127 6.87 8.18 -14.71
CA ARG A 127 6.09 8.96 -13.76
C ARG A 127 6.65 8.92 -12.35
N MET A 128 7.11 7.75 -11.91
CA MET A 128 7.62 7.53 -10.55
C MET A 128 9.14 7.52 -10.47
N GLY A 129 9.81 7.87 -11.57
CA GLY A 129 11.26 7.82 -11.72
C GLY A 129 11.66 7.27 -13.09
N VAL A 130 12.79 7.75 -13.62
CA VAL A 130 13.23 7.43 -14.99
C VAL A 130 13.56 5.93 -15.09
N GLY A 131 12.84 5.22 -15.98
CA GLY A 131 12.96 3.78 -16.18
C GLY A 131 12.34 2.92 -15.07
N GLY A 132 11.64 3.51 -14.10
CA GLY A 132 10.87 2.79 -13.09
C GLY A 132 9.49 2.38 -13.61
N LEU A 133 8.93 1.31 -13.03
CA LEU A 133 7.63 0.74 -13.41
C LEU A 133 6.65 0.78 -12.22
N GLY A 134 5.49 1.40 -12.42
CA GLY A 134 4.43 1.47 -11.41
C GLY A 134 3.21 0.61 -11.77
N TYR A 135 2.72 -0.17 -10.81
CA TYR A 135 1.47 -0.91 -10.88
C TYR A 135 0.51 -0.31 -9.86
N LEU A 136 -0.63 0.19 -10.35
CA LEU A 136 -1.63 0.83 -9.49
C LEU A 136 -2.55 -0.22 -8.89
N ALA A 137 -2.87 -0.10 -7.61
CA ALA A 137 -3.80 -0.98 -6.90
C ALA A 137 -4.43 -0.25 -5.70
N SER A 138 -5.48 -0.80 -5.10
CA SER A 138 -6.06 -0.23 -3.88
C SER A 138 -5.11 -0.38 -2.67
N PRO A 139 -5.27 0.41 -1.58
CA PRO A 139 -4.51 0.22 -0.35
C PRO A 139 -4.55 -1.22 0.17
N ALA A 140 -5.72 -1.86 0.16
CA ALA A 140 -5.86 -3.28 0.54
C ALA A 140 -4.98 -4.24 -0.30
N VAL A 141 -4.95 -4.07 -1.62
CA VAL A 141 -4.14 -4.91 -2.51
C VAL A 141 -2.64 -4.62 -2.33
N VAL A 142 -2.25 -3.36 -2.16
CA VAL A 142 -0.84 -3.01 -1.90
C VAL A 142 -0.39 -3.56 -0.55
N ALA A 143 -1.20 -3.46 0.49
CA ALA A 143 -0.91 -4.02 1.82
C ALA A 143 -0.79 -5.54 1.76
N SER A 144 -1.68 -6.21 1.03
CA SER A 144 -1.61 -7.66 0.82
C SER A 144 -0.33 -8.06 0.08
N SER A 145 -0.01 -7.33 -0.99
CA SER A 145 1.19 -7.55 -1.78
C SER A 145 2.46 -7.30 -0.95
N ALA A 146 2.45 -6.28 -0.09
CA ALA A 146 3.56 -5.96 0.80
C ALA A 146 3.87 -7.10 1.78
N LEU A 147 2.86 -7.83 2.26
CA LEU A 147 3.06 -9.02 3.10
C LEU A 147 3.49 -10.26 2.31
N LEU A 148 2.93 -10.44 1.11
CA LEU A 148 3.18 -11.63 0.27
C LEU A 148 4.52 -11.57 -0.49
N GLY A 149 5.01 -10.38 -0.82
CA GLY A 149 6.22 -10.18 -1.62
C GLY A 149 6.03 -10.30 -3.14
N TYR A 150 4.79 -10.48 -3.59
CA TYR A 150 4.37 -10.44 -4.99
C TYR A 150 2.99 -9.76 -5.10
N MET A 151 2.61 -9.33 -6.29
CA MET A 151 1.36 -8.60 -6.51
C MET A 151 0.15 -9.52 -6.37
N ALA A 152 -0.65 -9.31 -5.31
CA ALA A 152 -1.85 -10.08 -5.04
C ALA A 152 -2.78 -9.35 -4.05
N GLY A 153 -4.07 -9.68 -4.10
CA GLY A 153 -5.08 -9.16 -3.18
C GLY A 153 -5.23 -9.96 -1.87
N PRO A 154 -6.14 -9.53 -0.97
CA PRO A 154 -6.36 -10.16 0.33
C PRO A 154 -6.74 -11.65 0.28
N ALA A 155 -7.40 -12.09 -0.79
CA ALA A 155 -7.75 -13.50 -0.97
C ALA A 155 -6.52 -14.41 -0.95
N ALA A 156 -5.37 -13.94 -1.46
CA ALA A 156 -4.11 -14.69 -1.43
C ALA A 156 -3.48 -14.79 -0.03
N LEU A 157 -3.90 -13.96 0.92
CA LEU A 157 -3.58 -14.10 2.35
C LEU A 157 -4.56 -15.04 3.08
N GLY A 158 -5.57 -15.59 2.38
CA GLY A 158 -6.66 -16.34 3.01
C GLY A 158 -7.61 -15.44 3.81
N ILE A 159 -7.73 -14.17 3.41
CA ILE A 159 -8.61 -13.18 4.02
C ILE A 159 -9.81 -12.97 3.08
N GLU A 160 -11.01 -13.20 3.59
CA GLU A 160 -12.23 -12.76 2.91
C GLU A 160 -12.38 -11.26 3.14
N TRP A 161 -12.07 -10.46 2.11
CA TRP A 161 -12.08 -9.02 2.22
C TRP A 161 -13.41 -8.43 1.79
N ASN A 162 -14.04 -7.69 2.70
CA ASN A 162 -15.24 -6.91 2.43
C ASN A 162 -15.03 -5.48 2.97
N PRO A 163 -14.86 -4.47 2.11
CA PRO A 163 -14.65 -3.08 2.54
C PRO A 163 -15.85 -2.49 3.31
N GLU A 164 -17.08 -2.91 3.01
CA GLU A 164 -18.30 -2.46 3.72
C GLU A 164 -18.34 -2.99 5.16
N ARG A 165 -17.71 -4.14 5.42
CA ARG A 165 -17.67 -4.76 6.76
C ARG A 165 -16.82 -3.98 7.76
N PHE A 166 -15.92 -3.12 7.30
CA PHE A 166 -14.96 -2.42 8.14
C PHE A 166 -15.22 -0.91 8.28
N ASP A 167 -16.35 -0.42 7.75
CA ASP A 167 -16.73 1.00 7.80
C ASP A 167 -15.61 1.92 7.25
N VAL A 168 -14.96 1.45 6.19
CA VAL A 168 -13.97 2.19 5.39
C VAL A 168 -14.55 2.59 4.03
N SER A 169 -15.85 2.40 3.84
CA SER A 169 -16.59 2.87 2.67
C SER A 169 -16.73 4.39 2.72
N VAL A 170 -16.22 5.01 1.66
CA VAL A 170 -16.36 6.42 1.26
C VAL A 170 -17.74 7.02 1.52
#